data_AF-A0A958M800-F1
#
_entry.id   AF-A0A958M800-F1
#
_cell.length_a   1.000
_cell.length_b   1.000
_cell.length_c   1.000
_cell.angle_alpha   90.00
_cell.angle_beta   90.00
_cell.angle_gamma   90.00
#
_symmetry.space_group_name_H-M   'P 1'
#
loop_
_entity.id
_entity.type
_entity.pdbx_description
1 polymer ?
#
loop_
_entity_poly.entity_id
_entity_poly.type
_entity_poly.pdbx_seq_one_letter_code
_entity_poly.pdbx_strand_id
1 'polypeptide(L)'
;QTKILHFIDGLHVIKDNLFPVPPLFRLIQEQSGTAWSEMYRVFNCGHRMELYVDEAIAGELIKISQSFAVDARIVGRVTVSPRKKLTIESEFGAFVYE
;
A
#
# COMPACT_ATOMS: atom_id res chain seq x y z
N GLN A 1 4.27 0.79 4.77
CA GLN A 1 2.97 1.06 4.11
C GLN A 1 2.10 2.11 4.82
N THR A 2 2.25 2.33 6.13
CA THR A 2 1.41 3.24 6.93
C THR A 2 1.80 4.73 6.86
N LYS A 3 2.91 5.07 6.19
CA LYS A 3 3.49 6.44 6.17
C LYS A 3 2.48 7.52 5.75
N ILE A 4 1.49 7.17 4.93
CA ILE A 4 0.43 8.10 4.48
C ILE A 4 -0.35 8.73 5.65
N LEU A 5 -0.50 8.04 6.78
CA LEU A 5 -1.23 8.55 7.96
C LEU A 5 -0.60 9.81 8.59
N HIS A 6 0.62 10.16 8.21
CA HIS A 6 1.28 11.40 8.62
C HIS A 6 0.93 12.60 7.73
N PHE A 7 0.29 12.37 6.57
CA PHE A 7 0.08 13.39 5.54
C PHE A 7 -1.40 13.65 5.23
N ILE A 8 -2.31 12.89 5.84
CA ILE A 8 -3.75 13.01 5.59
C ILE A 8 -4.50 13.42 6.86
N ASP A 9 -5.60 14.13 6.67
CA ASP A 9 -6.60 14.40 7.69
C ASP A 9 -8.01 14.22 7.09
N GLY A 10 -8.95 13.68 7.88
CA GLY A 10 -10.33 13.45 7.40
C GLY A 10 -10.48 12.48 6.21
N LEU A 11 -9.52 11.56 6.01
CA LEU A 11 -9.50 10.64 4.87
C LEU A 11 -9.29 9.18 5.30
N HIS A 12 -9.96 8.27 4.61
CA HIS A 12 -9.73 6.82 4.71
C HIS A 12 -9.05 6.33 3.43
N VAL A 13 -7.81 5.84 3.59
CA VAL A 13 -7.05 5.20 2.53
C VAL A 13 -7.30 3.70 2.59
N ILE A 14 -7.71 3.09 1.48
CA ILE A 14 -7.96 1.66 1.36
C ILE A 14 -6.93 1.10 0.38
N LYS A 15 -6.14 0.11 0.81
CA LYS A 15 -5.15 -0.61 -0.01
C LYS A 15 -5.55 -2.07 -0.10
N ASP A 16 -6.32 -2.41 -1.12
CA ASP A 16 -6.95 -3.72 -1.32
C ASP A 16 -6.46 -4.45 -2.58
N ASN A 17 -5.50 -3.86 -3.29
CA ASN A 17 -4.94 -4.42 -4.52
C ASN A 17 -3.41 -4.35 -4.53
N LEU A 18 -2.80 -4.71 -3.40
CA LEU A 18 -1.35 -4.68 -3.20
C LEU A 18 -0.62 -5.65 -4.14
N PHE A 19 0.66 -5.37 -4.37
CA PHE A 19 1.56 -6.36 -4.96
C PHE A 19 1.71 -7.57 -4.04
N PRO A 20 1.91 -8.78 -4.60
CA PRO A 20 2.30 -9.95 -3.81
C PRO A 20 3.55 -9.64 -3.00
N VAL A 21 3.58 -10.07 -1.74
CA VAL A 21 4.73 -9.76 -0.88
C VAL A 21 5.99 -10.47 -1.43
N PRO A 22 7.06 -9.72 -1.79
CA PRO A 22 8.28 -10.30 -2.34
C PRO A 22 8.93 -11.33 -1.39
N PRO A 23 9.63 -12.35 -1.92
CA PRO A 23 10.27 -13.39 -1.11
C PRO A 23 11.18 -12.85 0.00
N LEU A 24 11.85 -11.71 -0.25
CA LEU A 24 12.66 -11.02 0.74
C LEU A 24 11.88 -10.68 2.02
N PHE A 25 10.68 -10.11 1.89
CA PHE A 25 9.89 -9.72 3.05
C PHE A 25 9.21 -10.91 3.72
N ARG A 26 8.89 -11.97 2.96
CA ARG A 26 8.45 -13.25 3.54
C ARG A 26 9.54 -13.85 4.41
N LEU A 27 10.78 -13.91 3.91
CA LEU A 27 11.93 -14.40 4.68
C LEU A 27 12.16 -13.56 5.95
N ILE A 28 12.11 -12.22 5.86
CA ILE A 28 12.22 -11.36 7.05
C ILE A 28 11.10 -11.65 8.06
N GLN A 29 9.86 -11.83 7.60
CA GLN A 29 8.72 -12.12 8.47
C GLN A 29 8.87 -13.49 9.15
N GLU A 30 9.24 -14.53 8.39
CA GLU A 30 9.47 -15.89 8.87
C GLU A 30 10.59 -15.97 9.91
N GLN A 31 11.71 -15.27 9.68
CA GLN A 31 12.86 -15.29 10.60
C GLN A 31 12.63 -14.44 11.84
N SER A 32 11.84 -13.36 11.75
CA SER A 32 11.60 -12.46 12.88
C SER A 32 10.37 -12.85 13.72
N GLY A 33 9.44 -13.63 13.16
CA GLY A 33 8.14 -13.90 13.78
C GLY A 33 7.26 -12.65 13.95
N THR A 34 7.61 -11.55 13.27
CA THR A 34 6.88 -10.28 13.41
C THR A 34 5.48 -10.41 12.81
N ALA A 35 4.48 -9.85 13.49
CA ALA A 35 3.11 -9.81 12.99
C ALA A 35 3.01 -9.02 11.67
N TRP A 36 2.18 -9.48 10.73
CA TRP A 36 2.00 -8.81 9.43
C TRP A 36 1.55 -7.36 9.55
N SER A 37 0.75 -7.04 10.56
CA SER A 37 0.35 -5.65 10.85
C SER A 37 1.55 -4.73 11.09
N GLU A 38 2.60 -5.23 11.75
CA GLU A 38 3.83 -4.50 12.01
C GLU A 38 4.78 -4.53 10.81
N MET A 39 4.80 -5.63 10.05
CA MET A 39 5.52 -5.69 8.76
C MET A 39 5.08 -4.57 7.82
N TYR A 40 3.77 -4.34 7.67
CA TYR A 40 3.24 -3.25 6.87
C TYR A 40 3.48 -1.86 7.49
N ARG A 41 3.72 -1.77 8.80
CA ARG A 41 4.10 -0.50 9.44
C ARG A 41 5.55 -0.14 9.13
N VAL A 42 6.46 -1.11 9.24
CA VAL A 42 7.91 -0.90 9.13
C VAL A 42 8.42 -0.96 7.70
N PHE A 43 7.90 -1.89 6.89
CA PHE A 43 8.42 -2.18 5.55
C PHE A 43 7.48 -1.70 4.42
N ASN A 44 8.01 -1.75 3.21
CA ASN A 44 7.26 -1.43 1.99
C ASN A 44 6.49 -2.63 1.44
N CYS A 45 6.91 -3.87 1.71
CA CYS A 45 6.19 -5.10 1.38
C CYS A 45 5.79 -5.27 -0.10
N GLY A 46 6.47 -4.61 -1.04
CA GLY A 46 6.21 -4.79 -2.48
C GLY A 46 6.45 -3.54 -3.32
N HIS A 47 5.99 -2.38 -2.86
CA HIS A 47 6.13 -1.12 -3.58
C HIS A 47 6.52 0.01 -2.63
N ARG A 48 7.46 0.86 -3.06
CA ARG A 48 8.03 1.94 -2.24
C ARG A 48 7.65 3.35 -2.70
N MET A 49 6.87 3.45 -3.77
CA MET A 49 6.34 4.70 -4.32
C MET A 49 4.84 4.56 -4.53
N GLU A 50 4.08 5.60 -4.18
CA GLU A 50 2.63 5.69 -4.35
C GLU A 50 2.28 7.06 -4.91
N LEU A 51 1.36 7.10 -5.87
CA LEU A 51 0.84 8.34 -6.45
C LEU A 51 -0.65 8.43 -6.14
N TYR A 52 -1.09 9.58 -5.61
CA TYR A 52 -2.48 9.91 -5.37
C TYR A 52 -2.95 10.83 -6.48
N VAL A 53 -3.79 10.31 -7.36
CA VAL A 53 -4.18 10.95 -8.61
C VAL A 53 -5.63 10.65 -8.95
N ASP A 54 -6.21 11.42 -9.86
CA ASP A 54 -7.49 11.07 -10.47
C ASP A 54 -7.38 9.76 -11.26
N GLU A 55 -8.42 8.94 -11.18
CA GLU A 55 -8.47 7.63 -11.87
C GLU A 55 -8.23 7.77 -13.38
N ALA A 56 -8.70 8.87 -13.98
CA ALA A 56 -8.56 9.16 -15.40
C ALA A 56 -7.10 9.19 -15.89
N ILE A 57 -6.14 9.57 -15.02
CA ILE A 57 -4.71 9.64 -15.39
C ILE A 57 -3.89 8.42 -14.93
N ALA A 58 -4.47 7.55 -14.10
CA ALA A 58 -3.76 6.40 -13.53
C ALA A 58 -3.24 5.44 -14.62
N GLY A 59 -4.03 5.20 -15.68
CA GLY A 59 -3.64 4.32 -16.78
C GLY A 59 -2.43 4.81 -17.57
N GLU A 60 -2.29 6.12 -17.76
CA GLU A 60 -1.13 6.70 -18.44
C GLU A 60 0.13 6.60 -17.57
N LEU A 61 0.02 6.88 -16.27
CA LEU A 61 1.13 6.75 -15.33
C LEU A 61 1.64 5.30 -15.24
N ILE A 62 0.74 4.31 -15.28
CA ILE A 62 1.12 2.90 -15.32
C ILE A 62 1.92 2.59 -16.60
N LYS A 63 1.48 3.07 -17.76
CA LYS A 63 2.21 2.88 -19.03
C LYS A 63 3.59 3.51 -18.99
N ILE A 64 3.72 4.73 -18.43
CA ILE A 64 5.02 5.39 -18.25
C ILE A 64 5.92 4.53 -17.36
N SER A 65 5.45 4.07 -16.20
CA SER A 65 6.22 3.19 -15.30
C SER A 65 6.71 1.92 -16.00
N GLN A 66 5.83 1.27 -16.76
CA GLN A 66 6.16 0.07 -17.53
C GLN A 66 7.19 0.32 -18.64
N SER A 67 7.23 1.52 -19.23
CA SER A 67 8.28 1.88 -20.20
C SER A 67 9.69 1.91 -19.59
N PHE A 68 9.78 2.09 -18.27
CA PHE A 68 11.01 1.96 -17.49
C PHE A 68 11.21 0.57 -16.87
N ALA A 69 10.42 -0.42 -17.31
CA ALA A 69 10.40 -1.78 -16.76
C ALA A 69 10.10 -1.83 -15.24
N VAL A 70 9.31 -0.88 -14.75
CA VAL A 70 8.82 -0.86 -13.36
C VAL A 70 7.33 -1.15 -13.35
N ASP A 71 6.93 -2.24 -12.70
CA ASP A 71 5.53 -2.59 -12.56
C ASP A 71 4.76 -1.55 -11.75
N ALA A 72 3.57 -1.20 -12.23
CA ALA A 72 2.66 -0.28 -11.57
C ALA A 72 1.23 -0.80 -11.68
N ARG A 73 0.44 -0.55 -10.65
CA ARG A 73 -1.00 -0.84 -10.62
C ARG A 73 -1.70 0.13 -9.69
N ILE A 74 -3.02 0.25 -9.84
CA ILE A 74 -3.86 0.91 -8.84
C ILE A 74 -3.91 0.00 -7.62
N VAL A 75 -3.22 0.39 -6.54
CA VAL A 75 -3.11 -0.43 -5.30
C VAL A 75 -4.27 -0.20 -4.32
N GLY A 76 -5.12 0.78 -4.57
CA GLY A 76 -6.15 1.20 -3.64
C GLY A 76 -6.86 2.48 -4.04
N ARG A 77 -7.61 3.06 -3.10
CA ARG A 77 -8.40 4.30 -3.27
C ARG A 77 -8.46 5.12 -1.98
N VAL A 78 -8.95 6.35 -2.09
CA VAL A 78 -9.18 7.25 -0.96
C VAL A 78 -10.66 7.61 -0.89
N THR A 79 -11.22 7.63 0.32
CA THR A 79 -12.57 8.09 0.61
C THR A 79 -12.58 9.11 1.74
N VAL A 80 -13.64 9.90 1.83
CA VAL A 80 -13.86 10.82 2.95
C VAL A 80 -14.12 10.03 4.22
N SER A 81 -13.56 10.47 5.36
CA SER A 81 -13.74 9.83 6.65
C SER A 81 -13.75 10.86 7.79
N PRO A 82 -14.48 10.65 8.89
CA PRO A 82 -14.44 11.55 10.05
C PRO A 82 -13.07 11.63 10.74
N ARG A 83 -12.21 10.63 10.51
CA ARG A 83 -10.86 10.54 11.07
C ARG A 83 -9.91 9.99 10.00
N LYS A 84 -8.63 10.32 10.11
CA LYS A 84 -7.61 9.65 9.30
C LYS A 84 -7.64 8.14 9.59
N LYS A 85 -7.63 7.34 8.53
CA LYS A 85 -7.71 5.88 8.64
C LYS A 85 -7.00 5.24 7.46
N LEU A 86 -6.40 4.08 7.70
CA LEU A 86 -5.83 3.23 6.67
C LEU A 86 -6.35 1.80 6.86
N THR A 87 -6.85 1.20 5.79
CA THR A 87 -7.13 -0.24 5.73
C THR A 87 -6.21 -0.87 4.69
N ILE A 88 -5.51 -1.93 5.08
CA ILE A 88 -4.73 -2.78 4.18
C ILE A 88 -5.40 -4.15 4.13
N GLU A 89 -5.85 -4.56 2.94
CA GLU A 89 -6.33 -5.91 2.67
C GLU A 89 -5.26 -6.64 1.85
N SER A 90 -4.86 -7.81 2.35
CA SER A 90 -3.79 -8.61 1.76
C SER A 90 -4.09 -10.09 1.88
N GLU A 91 -3.24 -10.93 1.28
CA GLU A 91 -3.28 -12.39 1.45
C GLU A 91 -3.15 -12.85 2.93
N PHE A 92 -2.69 -11.98 3.83
CA PHE A 92 -2.52 -12.25 5.26
C PHE A 92 -3.65 -11.72 6.14
N GLY A 93 -4.71 -11.18 5.53
CA GLY A 93 -5.87 -10.60 6.22
C GLY A 93 -6.00 -9.10 6.06
N ALA A 94 -6.91 -8.52 6.85
CA ALA A 94 -7.24 -7.10 6.86
C ALA A 94 -6.66 -6.41 8.10
N PHE A 95 -5.93 -5.32 7.90
CA PHE A 95 -5.27 -4.54 8.94
C PHE A 95 -5.77 -3.10 8.92
N VAL A 96 -6.18 -2.60 10.08
CA VAL A 96 -6.68 -1.22 10.24
C VAL A 96 -5.70 -0.42 11.10
N TYR A 97 -5.43 0.80 10.67
CA TYR A 97 -4.56 1.76 11.32
C TYR A 97 -5.25 3.11 11.39
N GLU A 98 -5.01 3.84 12.48
CA GLU A 98 -5.58 5.16 12.78
C GLU A 98 -4.48 6.11 13.29
#